data_AF-A0A943PIW9-F1
#
_entry.id   AF-A0A943PIW9-F1
#
_cell.length_a   1.000
_cell.length_b   1.000
_cell.length_c   1.000
_cell.angle_alpha   90.00
_cell.angle_beta   90.00
_cell.angle_gamma   90.00
#
_symmetry.space_group_name_H-M   'P 1'
#
loop_
_entity.id
_entity.type
_entity.pdbx_description
1 polymer ?
#
loop_
_entity_poly.entity_id
_entity_poly.type
_entity_poly.pdbx_seq_one_letter_code
_entity_poly.pdbx_strand_id
1 'polypeptide(L)' 'MKIIRNAIRCKKCGEVIESKSVHDFKFCSCGACAVDGGHEYLRRCGELEDWEELAETEETDDD' A
#
# COMPACT_ATOMS: atom_id res chain seq x y z
N MET A 1 -5.71 10.51 12.08
CA MET A 1 -4.96 9.42 11.44
C MET A 1 -4.55 9.85 10.03
N LYS A 2 -3.25 10.03 9.80
CA LYS A 2 -2.68 10.45 8.52
C LYS A 2 -1.83 9.31 7.97
N ILE A 3 -2.06 8.91 6.72
CA ILE A 3 -1.21 7.91 6.07
C ILE A 3 0.08 8.61 5.64
N ILE A 4 1.20 8.18 6.21
CA ILE A 4 2.55 8.68 5.88
C ILE A 4 3.12 7.90 4.72
N ARG A 5 2.86 6.59 4.71
CA ARG A 5 3.37 5.68 3.70
C ARG A 5 2.34 4.62 3.36
N ASN A 6 2.09 4.44 2.08
CA ASN A 6 1.21 3.41 1.57
C ASN A 6 2.02 2.46 0.68
N ALA A 7 2.67 1.48 1.31
CA ALA A 7 3.51 0.52 0.62
C ALA A 7 3.16 -0.92 1.03
N ILE A 8 3.30 -1.85 0.09
CA ILE A 8 3.27 -3.29 0.37
C ILE A 8 4.41 -3.98 -0.38
N ARG A 9 4.86 -5.11 0.16
CA ARG A 9 5.81 -6.00 -0.54
C ARG A 9 5.08 -7.23 -1.05
N CYS A 10 5.18 -7.51 -2.34
CA CYS A 10 4.71 -8.75 -2.91
C CYS A 10 5.57 -9.92 -2.43
N LYS A 11 4.97 -10.94 -1.85
CA LYS A 11 5.64 -12.19 -1.43
C LYS A 11 5.89 -13.14 -2.62
N LYS A 12 5.14 -12.99 -3.72
CA LYS A 12 5.31 -13.81 -4.93
C LYS A 12 6.54 -13.42 -5.75
N CYS A 13 6.70 -12.13 -6.06
CA CYS A 13 7.86 -11.65 -6.83
C CYS A 13 8.92 -10.93 -5.99
N GLY A 14 8.64 -10.61 -4.72
CA GLY A 14 9.53 -9.85 -3.86
C GLY A 14 9.50 -8.34 -4.09
N GLU A 15 8.69 -7.85 -5.02
CA GLU A 15 8.66 -6.42 -5.39
C GLU A 15 7.92 -5.57 -4.36
N VAL A 16 8.47 -4.40 -4.06
CA VAL A 16 7.83 -3.41 -3.18
C VAL A 16 7.15 -2.37 -4.05
N ILE A 17 5.83 -2.22 -3.86
CA ILE A 17 5.01 -1.23 -4.54
C ILE A 17 4.50 -0.21 -3.52
N GLU A 18 4.51 1.06 -3.91
CA GLU A 18 4.12 2.19 -3.05
C GLU A 18 3.21 3.13 -3.83
N SER A 19 2.07 3.48 -3.23
CA SER A 19 1.12 4.46 -3.77
C SER A 19 1.37 5.81 -3.09
N LYS A 20 1.78 6.81 -3.88
CA LYS A 20 2.07 8.16 -3.36
C LYS A 20 0.90 9.14 -3.51
N SER A 21 -0.13 8.79 -4.27
CA SER A 21 -1.26 9.67 -4.56
C SER A 21 -2.54 8.86 -4.75
N VAL A 22 -3.70 9.48 -4.53
CA VAL A 22 -5.02 8.82 -4.61
C VAL A 22 -5.32 8.18 -5.97
N HIS A 23 -4.67 8.66 -7.04
CA HIS A 23 -4.76 8.10 -8.39
C HIS A 23 -3.51 7.31 -8.80
N ASP A 24 -2.64 6.97 -7.84
CA ASP A 24 -1.41 6.22 -8.09
C ASP A 24 -1.65 4.73 -7.82
N PHE A 25 -2.34 4.10 -8.76
CA PHE A 25 -2.62 2.67 -8.73
C PHE A 25 -1.41 1.88 -9.25
N LYS A 26 -0.73 1.18 -8.35
CA LYS A 26 0.48 0.40 -8.67
C LYS A 26 0.21 -1.08 -8.51
N PHE A 27 0.63 -1.86 -9.49
CA PHE A 27 0.67 -3.32 -9.43
C PHE A 27 2.10 -3.80 -9.29
N CYS A 28 2.28 -4.97 -8.67
CA CYS A 28 3.53 -5.70 -8.84
C CYS A 28 3.71 -6.09 -10.31
N SER A 29 4.95 -6.26 -10.71
CA SER A 29 5.40 -6.87 -11.96
C SER A 29 4.73 -8.23 -12.24
N CYS A 30 4.30 -8.92 -11.19
CA CYS A 30 3.65 -10.21 -11.24
C CYS A 30 2.13 -10.20 -11.43
N GLY A 31 1.49 -9.04 -11.27
CA GLY A 31 0.03 -8.90 -11.23
C GLY A 31 -0.67 -9.54 -10.03
N ALA A 32 0.04 -10.12 -9.05
CA ALA A 32 -0.56 -10.78 -7.89
C ALA A 32 -1.13 -9.81 -6.85
N CYS A 33 -0.50 -8.64 -6.66
CA CYS A 33 -0.96 -7.63 -5.72
C CYS A 33 -0.86 -6.20 -6.26
N ALA A 34 -1.68 -5.30 -5.72
CA ALA A 34 -1.72 -3.89 -6.07
C ALA A 34 -1.99 -2.99 -4.87
N VAL A 35 -1.54 -1.74 -4.95
CA VAL A 35 -1.79 -0.67 -3.97
C VAL A 35 -2.46 0.53 -4.62
N ASP A 36 -3.40 1.13 -3.88
CA ASP A 36 -4.11 2.35 -4.26
C ASP A 36 -4.36 3.23 -3.02
N GLY A 37 -4.70 4.50 -3.28
CA GLY A 37 -5.25 5.42 -2.29
C GLY A 37 -4.27 6.44 -1.72
N GLY A 38 -3.00 6.39 -2.13
CA GLY A 38 -2.00 7.37 -1.73
C GLY A 38 -1.96 7.56 -0.22
N HIS A 39 -2.15 8.81 0.21
CA HIS A 39 -2.18 9.20 1.63
C HIS A 39 -3.60 9.45 2.18
N GLU A 40 -4.65 9.18 1.38
CA GLU A 40 -6.04 9.36 1.81
C GLU A 40 -6.66 8.08 2.36
N TYR A 41 -6.40 6.94 1.72
CA TYR A 41 -6.89 5.64 2.18
C TYR A 41 -5.95 4.50 1.80
N LEU A 42 -6.05 3.40 2.52
CA LEU A 42 -5.29 2.18 2.24
C LEU A 42 -6.17 1.19 1.48
N ARG A 43 -5.89 0.97 0.19
CA ARG A 43 -6.58 -0.05 -0.61
C ARG A 43 -5.58 -1.05 -1.21
N ARG A 44 -5.83 -2.34 -1.00
CA ARG A 44 -4.97 -3.48 -1.41
C ARG A 44 -5.79 -4.35 -2.34
N CYS A 45 -5.20 -4.74 -3.46
CA CYS A 45 -5.74 -5.79 -4.31
C CYS A 45 -4.83 -7.01 -4.24
N GLY A 46 -5.42 -8.20 -4.23
CA GLY A 46 -4.72 -9.48 -4.10
C GLY A 46 -5.03 -10.18 -2.78
N GLU A 47 -4.54 -11.41 -2.65
CA GLU A 47 -4.72 -12.23 -1.44
C GLU A 47 -3.82 -11.75 -0.30
N LEU A 48 -4.28 -11.83 0.94
CA LEU A 48 -3.50 -11.44 2.15
C LEU A 48 -2.15 -12.20 2.25
N GLU A 49 -2.07 -13.39 1.67
CA GLU A 49 -0.86 -14.22 1.65
C GLU A 49 0.14 -13.79 0.57
N ASP A 50 -0.31 -13.04 -0.45
CA ASP A 50 0.52 -12.62 -1.58
C ASP A 50 1.33 -11.35 -1.29
N TRP A 51 1.06 -10.66 -0.19
CA TRP A 51 1.75 -9.42 0.17
C TRP A 51 2.03 -9.29 1.67
N GLU A 52 2.93 -8.36 1.99
CA GLU A 52 3.33 -7.96 3.34
C GLU A 52 3.06 -6.46 3.48
N GLU A 53 2.36 -6.07 4.56
CA GLU A 53 2.03 -4.67 4.83
C GLU A 53 3.29 -3.90 5.23
N LEU A 54 3.57 -2.80 4.54
CA LEU A 54 4.65 -1.84 4.84
C LEU A 54 4.11 -0.41 4.96
N ALA A 55 2.80 -0.27 5.23
CA ALA A 55 2.16 1.02 5.38
C ALA A 55 2.50 1.63 6.74
N GLU A 56 2.70 2.95 6.76
CA GLU A 56 2.97 3.73 7.96
C GLU A 56 1.88 4.79 8.10
N THR A 57 1.25 4.84 9.28
CA THR A 57 0.19 5.79 9.60
C THR A 57 0.52 6.50 10.91
N GLU A 58 0.36 7.81 10.91
CA GLU A 58 0.56 8.67 12.08
C GLU A 58 -0.78 8.96 12.74
N GLU A 59 -0.87 8.71 14.04
CA GLU A 59 -2.01 9.13 14.86
C GLU A 59 -1.85 10.61 15.17
N THR A 60 -2.60 11.46 14.46
CA THR A 60 -2.81 12.84 14.89
C THR A 60 -3.80 12.84 16.05
N ASP A 61 -3.28 13.09 17.26
CA ASP A 61 -4.06 13.48 18.42
C ASP A 61 -4.53 14.93 18.17
N ASP A 62 -5.82 15.10 17.86
CA ASP A 62 -6.45 16.42 17.70
C ASP A 62 -6.87 16.86 19.12
N ASP A 63 -6.12 17.80 19.71
CA ASP A 63 -6.38 18.42 21.04
C ASP A 63 -7.60 19.36 21.01
#